data_AF-A0AAW9TFP4-F1
#
_entry.id   AF-A0AAW9TFP4-F1
#
_cell.length_a   1.000
_cell.length_b   1.000
_cell.length_c   1.000
_cell.angle_alpha   90.00
_cell.angle_beta   90.00
_cell.angle_gamma   90.00
#
_symmetry.space_group_name_H-M   'P 1'
#
loop_
_entity.id
_entity.type
_entity.pdbx_description
1 polymer ?
#
loop_
_entity_poly.entity_id
_entity_poly.type
_entity_poly.pdbx_seq_one_letter_code
_entity_poly.pdbx_strand_id
1 'polypeptide(L)'
;MIKVGDMEFPCRLTMGAMLQFKRTVGKDVSQMNWEDMEELLTLMWCCVSSACRADNIEFSIDFTMFCDLVSPADMAKWNSAIAEANEKKSEKEQ
;
A
#
# COMPACT_ATOMS: atom_id res chain seq x y z
N MET A 1 8.00 3.99 6.11
CA MET A 1 8.41 2.57 6.12
C MET A 1 7.27 1.78 6.73
N ILE A 2 7.10 0.50 6.36
CA ILE A 2 6.21 -0.43 7.06
C ILE A 2 6.97 -1.70 7.40
N LYS A 3 6.55 -2.38 8.47
CA LYS A 3 7.08 -3.68 8.87
C LYS A 3 6.32 -4.78 8.13
N VAL A 4 7.04 -5.70 7.51
CA VAL A 4 6.53 -6.90 6.85
C VAL A 4 7.35 -8.08 7.37
N GLY A 5 6.77 -8.87 8.27
CA GLY A 5 7.52 -9.89 9.01
C GLY A 5 8.58 -9.24 9.89
N ASP A 6 9.85 -9.63 9.75
CA ASP A 6 10.97 -9.04 10.48
C ASP A 6 11.73 -7.96 9.70
N MET A 7 11.25 -7.58 8.51
CA MET A 7 11.88 -6.61 7.63
C MET A 7 11.09 -5.29 7.58
N GLU A 8 11.80 -4.18 7.34
CA GLU A 8 11.17 -2.88 7.07
C GLU A 8 11.35 -2.48 5.61
N PHE A 9 10.26 -2.09 4.96
CA PHE A 9 10.26 -1.68 3.57
C PHE A 9 9.74 -0.25 3.39
N PRO A 10 10.21 0.48 2.35
CA PRO A 10 9.59 1.73 1.97
C PRO A 10 8.15 1.47 1.52
N CYS A 11 7.25 2.35 1.92
CA CYS A 11 5.84 2.29 1.52
C CYS A 11 5.40 3.71 1.19
N ARG A 12 5.05 3.95 -0.08
CA ARG A 12 4.62 5.25 -0.57
C ARG A 12 3.50 5.08 -1.59
N LEU A 13 2.43 5.85 -1.40
CA LEU A 13 1.36 5.93 -2.38
C LEU A 13 1.87 6.73 -3.60
N THR A 14 2.34 6.01 -4.60
CA THR A 14 2.89 6.55 -5.85
C THR A 14 1.95 6.26 -7.02
N MET A 15 2.06 7.02 -8.12
CA MET A 15 1.31 6.72 -9.35
C MET A 15 1.57 5.28 -9.85
N GLY A 16 2.80 4.78 -9.67
CA GLY A 16 3.14 3.38 -9.98
C GLY A 16 2.40 2.37 -9.12
N ALA A 17 2.22 2.66 -7.82
CA ALA A 17 1.44 1.82 -6.91
C ALA A 17 -0.05 1.82 -7.29
N MET A 18 -0.62 2.99 -7.61
CA MET A 18 -2.00 3.12 -8.05
C MET A 18 -2.26 2.36 -9.37
N LEU A 19 -1.35 2.46 -10.34
CA LEU A 19 -1.44 1.75 -11.61
C LEU A 19 -1.33 0.23 -11.42
N GLN A 20 -0.44 -0.22 -10.54
CA GLN A 20 -0.29 -1.65 -10.21
C GLN A 20 -1.56 -2.18 -9.55
N PHE A 21 -2.11 -1.46 -8.56
CA PHE A 21 -3.39 -1.81 -7.94
C PHE A 21 -4.51 -1.93 -8.97
N LYS A 22 -4.66 -0.93 -9.86
CA LYS A 22 -5.67 -0.95 -10.92
C LYS A 22 -5.56 -2.18 -11.82
N ARG A 23 -4.35 -2.59 -12.16
CA ARG A 23 -4.10 -3.78 -12.99
C ARG A 23 -4.41 -5.08 -12.26
N THR A 24 -4.21 -5.12 -10.94
CA THR A 24 -4.48 -6.31 -10.11
C THR A 24 -5.97 -6.47 -9.81
N VAL A 25 -6.64 -5.40 -9.39
CA VAL A 25 -8.04 -5.44 -8.90
C VAL A 25 -9.05 -5.12 -10.01
N GLY A 26 -8.62 -4.43 -11.07
CA GLY A 26 -9.48 -4.02 -12.19
C GLY A 26 -10.25 -2.71 -11.97
N LYS A 27 -9.99 -1.99 -10.87
CA LYS A 27 -10.62 -0.70 -10.56
C LYS A 27 -9.63 0.29 -9.94
N ASP A 28 -9.95 1.57 -10.02
CA ASP A 28 -9.09 2.63 -9.50
C ASP A 28 -9.10 2.67 -7.96
N VAL A 29 -8.03 3.20 -7.37
CA VAL A 29 -7.92 3.40 -5.91
C VAL A 29 -9.04 4.31 -5.38
N SER A 30 -9.56 5.23 -6.20
CA SER A 30 -10.72 6.07 -5.84
C SER A 30 -12.05 5.29 -5.73
N GLN A 31 -12.11 4.08 -6.31
CA GLN A 31 -13.27 3.18 -6.29
C GLN A 31 -13.05 1.98 -5.37
N MET A 32 -11.96 2.01 -4.61
CA MET A 32 -11.58 0.97 -3.67
C MET A 32 -12.56 0.92 -2.51
N ASN A 33 -12.89 -0.29 -2.08
CA ASN A 33 -13.64 -0.50 -0.86
C ASN A 33 -12.67 -0.56 0.33
N TRP A 34 -12.67 0.48 1.16
CA TRP A 34 -11.82 0.57 2.35
C TRP A 34 -12.22 -0.37 3.48
N GLU A 35 -13.35 -1.07 3.36
CA GLU A 35 -13.76 -2.14 4.27
C GLU A 35 -13.32 -3.52 3.76
N ASP A 36 -12.89 -3.62 2.49
CA ASP A 36 -12.40 -4.85 1.90
C ASP A 36 -10.93 -5.06 2.25
N MET A 37 -10.68 -6.10 3.06
CA MET A 37 -9.34 -6.44 3.52
C MET A 37 -8.41 -6.83 2.38
N GLU A 38 -8.90 -7.53 1.35
CA GLU A 38 -8.08 -7.97 0.22
C GLU A 38 -7.63 -6.77 -0.61
N GLU A 39 -8.52 -5.80 -0.85
CA GLU A 39 -8.16 -4.57 -1.55
C GLU A 39 -7.17 -3.73 -0.73
N LEU A 40 -7.37 -3.61 0.59
CA LEU A 40 -6.46 -2.90 1.50
C LEU A 40 -5.05 -3.48 1.44
N LEU A 41 -4.93 -4.80 1.60
CA LEU A 41 -3.66 -5.50 1.54
C LEU A 41 -3.03 -5.40 0.14
N THR A 42 -3.84 -5.49 -0.92
CA THR A 42 -3.36 -5.34 -2.29
C THR A 42 -2.78 -3.96 -2.54
N LEU A 43 -3.46 -2.90 -2.09
CA LEU A 43 -2.96 -1.53 -2.21
C LEU A 43 -1.67 -1.34 -1.42
N MET A 44 -1.59 -1.86 -0.21
CA MET A 44 -0.40 -1.79 0.62
C MET A 44 0.79 -2.49 -0.03
N TRP A 45 0.59 -3.71 -0.54
CA TRP A 45 1.61 -4.45 -1.27
C TRP A 45 2.07 -3.70 -2.53
N CYS A 46 1.15 -3.10 -3.28
CA CYS A 46 1.49 -2.25 -4.43
C CYS A 46 2.33 -1.03 -4.03
N CYS A 47 2.03 -0.41 -2.88
CA CYS A 47 2.79 0.72 -2.34
C CYS A 47 4.22 0.32 -1.99
N VAL A 48 4.40 -0.86 -1.39
CA VAL A 48 5.72 -1.39 -1.06
C VAL A 48 6.48 -1.77 -2.33
N SER A 49 5.90 -2.61 -3.17
CA SER A 49 6.50 -3.08 -4.42
C SER A 49 6.96 -1.92 -5.32
N SER A 50 6.11 -0.90 -5.50
CA SER A 50 6.44 0.28 -6.30
C SER A 50 7.55 1.12 -5.64
N ALA A 51 7.52 1.30 -4.32
CA ALA A 51 8.53 2.08 -3.61
C ALA A 51 9.90 1.37 -3.60
N CYS A 52 9.94 0.05 -3.36
CA CYS A 52 11.14 -0.77 -3.45
C CYS A 52 11.77 -0.69 -4.84
N ARG A 53 10.95 -0.81 -5.90
CA ARG A 53 11.43 -0.65 -7.29
C ARG A 53 12.01 0.74 -7.55
N ALA A 54 11.39 1.80 -7.03
CA ALA A 54 11.89 3.16 -7.18
C ALA A 54 13.23 3.38 -6.44
N ASP A 55 13.41 2.72 -5.29
CA ASP A 55 14.59 2.85 -4.44
C ASP A 55 15.68 1.81 -4.75
N ASN A 56 15.49 0.96 -5.77
CA ASN A 56 16.36 -0.19 -6.09
C ASN A 56 16.57 -1.15 -4.89
N ILE A 57 15.53 -1.34 -4.07
CA ILE A 57 15.52 -2.31 -2.98
C ILE A 57 14.92 -3.62 -3.50
N GLU A 58 15.60 -4.72 -3.25
CA GLU A 58 15.09 -6.05 -3.61
C GLU A 58 13.85 -6.38 -2.79
N PHE A 59 12.75 -6.69 -3.49
CA PHE A 59 11.47 -7.05 -2.91
C PHE A 59 10.93 -8.28 -3.64
N SER A 60 11.31 -9.46 -3.15
CA SER A 60 10.95 -10.77 -3.72
C SER A 60 9.77 -11.43 -2.99
N ILE A 61 8.99 -10.64 -2.24
CA ILE A 61 7.84 -11.13 -1.47
C ILE A 61 6.59 -11.00 -2.36
N ASP A 62 5.99 -12.13 -2.71
CA ASP A 62 4.71 -12.16 -3.42
C ASP A 62 3.54 -11.71 -2.53
N PHE A 63 2.36 -11.54 -3.12
CA PHE A 63 1.19 -11.05 -2.39
C PHE A 63 0.78 -12.00 -1.26
N THR A 64 0.83 -13.32 -1.48
CA THR A 64 0.44 -14.32 -0.48
C THR A 64 1.37 -14.26 0.73
N MET A 65 2.68 -14.34 0.50
CA MET A 65 3.68 -14.22 1.57
C MET A 65 3.62 -12.85 2.26
N PHE A 66 3.31 -11.79 1.53
CA PHE A 66 3.11 -10.47 2.13
C PHE A 66 1.94 -10.48 3.12
N CYS A 67 0.81 -11.07 2.76
CA CYS A 67 -0.36 -11.21 3.65
C CYS A 67 -0.06 -12.09 4.87
N ASP A 68 0.75 -13.14 4.72
CA ASP A 68 1.18 -13.99 5.85
C ASP A 68 2.08 -13.25 6.84
N LEU A 69 2.82 -12.24 6.38
CA LEU A 69 3.81 -11.50 7.16
C LEU A 69 3.27 -10.18 7.76
N VAL A 70 2.20 -9.62 7.20
CA VAL A 70 1.61 -8.37 7.68
C VAL A 70 0.62 -8.66 8.81
N SER A 71 0.85 -8.05 9.97
CA SER A 71 -0.08 -8.16 11.08
C SER A 71 -1.29 -7.22 10.91
N PRO A 72 -2.45 -7.54 11.51
CA PRO A 72 -3.60 -6.62 11.51
C PRO A 72 -3.27 -5.25 12.12
N ALA A 73 -2.36 -5.20 13.09
CA ALA A 73 -1.94 -3.96 13.73
C ALA A 73 -1.11 -3.07 12.78
N ASP A 74 -0.24 -3.68 11.95
CA ASP A 74 0.54 -2.94 10.95
C ASP A 74 -0.36 -2.43 9.82
N MET A 75 -1.36 -3.23 9.42
CA MET A 75 -2.38 -2.81 8.47
C MET A 75 -3.18 -1.61 8.98
N ALA A 76 -3.67 -1.65 10.22
CA ALA A 76 -4.41 -0.55 10.82
C ALA A 76 -3.58 0.75 10.87
N LYS A 77 -2.31 0.66 11.29
CA LYS A 77 -1.39 1.81 11.31
C LYS A 77 -1.18 2.42 9.93
N TRP A 78 -0.96 1.58 8.93
CA TRP A 78 -0.79 2.03 7.55
C TRP A 78 -2.07 2.69 7.01
N ASN A 79 -3.23 2.10 7.28
CA ASN A 79 -4.52 2.65 6.83
C ASN A 79 -4.76 4.05 7.40
N SER A 80 -4.51 4.26 8.71
CA SER A 80 -4.55 5.58 9.33
C SER A 80 -3.57 6.56 8.67
N ALA A 81 -2.34 6.15 8.39
CA ALA A 81 -1.34 7.01 7.76
C ALA A 81 -1.70 7.42 6.32
N ILE A 82 -2.29 6.51 5.53
CA ILE A 82 -2.77 6.80 4.18
C ILE A 82 -3.99 7.72 4.20
N ALA A 83 -4.94 7.49 5.12
CA ALA A 83 -6.12 8.32 5.28
C ALA A 83 -5.72 9.78 5.59
N GLU A 84 -4.83 9.99 6.57
CA GLU A 84 -4.30 11.31 6.89
C GLU A 84 -3.55 11.97 5.71
N ALA A 85 -2.79 11.20 4.94
CA ALA A 85 -2.06 11.71 3.79
C ALA A 85 -3.01 12.13 2.65
N ASN A 86 -4.17 11.50 2.55
CA ASN A 86 -5.19 11.82 1.56
C ASN A 86 -6.02 13.05 1.97
N GLU A 87 -6.40 13.16 3.25
CA GLU A 87 -7.10 14.34 3.80
C GLU A 87 -6.24 15.62 3.68
N LYS A 88 -4.93 15.52 3.95
CA LYS A 88 -4.00 16.65 3.81
C LYS A 88 -3.75 17.08 2.35
N LYS A 89 -4.08 16.24 1.36
CA LYS A 89 -4.06 16.63 -0.06
C LYS A 89 -5.30 17.45 -0.42
N SER A 90 -6.48 17.10 0.11
CA SER A 90 -7.70 17.88 -0.15
C SER A 90 -7.68 19.30 0.45
N GLU A 91 -6.98 19.53 1.57
CA GLU A 91 -6.86 20.87 2.17
C GLU A 91 -5.84 21.80 1.49
N LYS A 92 -4.91 21.27 0.69
CA LYS A 92 -3.87 22.06 0.01
C LYS A 92 -4.21 22.44 -1.43
N GLU A 93 -5.35 21.98 -1.95
CA GLU A 93 -5.88 22.32 -3.27
C GLU A 93 -7.10 23.25 -3.23
N GLN A 94 -7.42 23.87 -2.08
CA GLN A 94 -8.44 24.93 -1.94
C GLN A 94 -7.85 26.32 -1.77
#